data_AF-A0A3P6TN38-F1
#
_entry.id   AF-A0A3P6TN38-F1
#
_cell.length_a   1.000
_cell.length_b   1.000
_cell.length_c   1.000
_cell.angle_alpha   90.00
_cell.angle_beta   90.00
_cell.angle_gamma   90.00
#
_symmetry.space_group_name_H-M   'P 1'
#
loop_
_entity.id
_entity.type
_entity.pdbx_description
1 polymer ?
#
loop_
_entity_poly.entity_id
_entity_poly.type
_entity_poly.pdbx_seq_one_letter_code
_entity_poly.pdbx_strand_id
1 'polypeptide(L)'
;MSYSAAQRMLLVAAVLITWSCHSTSPMAIHSLRNMRPGNVPKTDSSLPSYGTFNQNLDEGDIMPAELQEKISKEKKNGYTIAFSNATITIRRNKRQAFYAVDYFWQNGVVPYRFDSNFSEHTKDVIKKSMKKWEKDTCISFIPDSNRKEALIFVRGSSCSSYIGHMPRWKKQPVTINYNCEHIHTISHEIGHALGFLHTHTRTDRDHYIAVKFKNIQNGLSSNFMRTSQQRNYNYGLPYDYGSVMHYGKNAFAKNSDLTIIPRISLYEDTIGSGTGPTFIDLLMMNAHYKCLDRCKYHIRCVNDGYQHPRDCNRCLCPSGYGGRYCEERAYSSGCGGNLRATSEWQVLSAQMGKYGTYNDDMSYCYWWIQAEKHEVIRVEITSLSGSCSEGCIYGGLELKANADKRITGYRITVALI
;
A
#
# COMPACT_ATOMS: atom_id res chain seq x y z
N MET A 1 -7.69 7.54 -22.28
CA MET A 1 -6.85 6.31 -22.45
C MET A 1 -7.76 5.12 -22.75
N SER A 2 -7.36 4.19 -23.62
CA SER A 2 -8.16 3.02 -24.01
C SER A 2 -7.68 1.76 -23.27
N TYR A 3 -8.55 1.07 -22.53
CA TYR A 3 -8.16 -0.12 -21.73
C TYR A 3 -8.75 -1.42 -22.30
N SER A 4 -7.91 -2.29 -22.88
CA SER A 4 -8.38 -3.61 -23.35
C SER A 4 -8.60 -4.57 -22.17
N ALA A 5 -9.80 -5.12 -22.05
CA ALA A 5 -10.22 -5.97 -20.94
C ALA A 5 -11.13 -7.11 -21.45
N ALA A 6 -10.66 -8.36 -21.41
CA ALA A 6 -11.49 -9.52 -21.68
C ALA A 6 -12.10 -10.06 -20.37
N GLN A 7 -13.39 -10.46 -20.44
CA GLN A 7 -14.27 -10.96 -19.36
C GLN A 7 -14.74 -9.92 -18.35
N ARG A 8 -16.04 -9.51 -18.42
CA ARG A 8 -16.78 -8.68 -17.44
C ARG A 8 -15.88 -7.92 -16.45
N MET A 9 -15.02 -7.04 -16.94
CA MET A 9 -14.10 -6.32 -16.05
C MET A 9 -14.87 -5.14 -15.48
N LEU A 10 -15.25 -5.27 -14.21
CA LEU A 10 -15.70 -4.16 -13.41
C LEU A 10 -14.53 -3.17 -13.27
N LEU A 11 -14.66 -2.00 -13.88
CA LEU A 11 -13.74 -0.89 -13.63
C LEU A 11 -14.25 -0.14 -12.40
N VAL A 12 -13.43 -0.11 -11.36
CA VAL A 12 -13.74 0.70 -10.18
C VAL A 12 -12.94 1.98 -10.27
N ALA A 13 -13.62 3.09 -10.49
CA ALA A 13 -13.04 4.42 -10.37
C ALA A 13 -13.25 4.90 -8.94
N ALA A 14 -12.17 5.19 -8.23
CA ALA A 14 -12.21 5.79 -6.90
C ALA A 14 -11.64 7.20 -7.00
N VAL A 15 -12.43 8.22 -6.73
CA VAL A 15 -11.93 9.58 -6.56
C VAL A 15 -11.60 9.77 -5.08
N LEU A 16 -10.31 9.96 -4.81
CA LEU A 16 -9.72 10.25 -3.51
C LEU A 16 -9.65 11.77 -3.36
N ILE A 17 -10.28 12.37 -2.37
CA ILE A 17 -10.12 13.80 -2.16
C ILE A 17 -9.82 14.08 -0.69
N THR A 18 -8.77 14.87 -0.48
CA THR A 18 -8.41 15.44 0.81
C THR A 18 -8.15 16.93 0.69
N TRP A 19 -7.99 17.55 1.87
CA TRP A 19 -7.42 18.85 2.19
C TRP A 19 -7.14 19.83 1.04
N SER A 20 -7.86 20.95 1.08
CA SER A 20 -7.65 22.17 0.27
C SER A 20 -8.09 22.12 -1.20
N CYS A 21 -8.87 21.13 -1.62
CA CYS A 21 -9.29 21.03 -3.02
C CYS A 21 -10.80 21.12 -3.16
N HIS A 22 -11.30 22.23 -3.72
CA HIS A 22 -12.58 22.23 -4.41
C HIS A 22 -12.37 21.49 -5.74
N SER A 23 -13.02 20.34 -5.91
CA SER A 23 -13.05 19.65 -7.19
C SER A 23 -14.46 19.71 -7.76
N THR A 24 -14.69 20.51 -8.78
CA THR A 24 -15.80 20.28 -9.72
C THR A 24 -15.23 19.51 -10.90
N SER A 25 -15.13 18.19 -10.79
CA SER A 25 -14.51 17.37 -11.85
C SER A 25 -15.57 16.61 -12.64
N PRO A 26 -15.89 16.99 -13.89
CA PRO A 26 -16.42 16.07 -14.88
C PRO A 26 -15.35 15.07 -15.38
N MET A 27 -15.74 13.82 -15.57
CA MET A 27 -15.02 12.73 -16.21
C MET A 27 -15.94 12.17 -17.29
N ALA A 28 -15.49 12.02 -18.52
CA ALA A 28 -16.29 11.39 -19.57
C ALA A 28 -15.88 9.91 -19.72
N ILE A 29 -16.85 9.00 -19.84
CA ILE A 29 -16.64 7.55 -20.06
C ILE A 29 -17.38 7.10 -21.31
N HIS A 30 -16.76 6.27 -22.15
CA HIS A 30 -17.37 5.74 -23.38
C HIS A 30 -16.98 4.27 -23.61
N SER A 31 -17.91 3.44 -24.05
CA SER A 31 -17.65 2.07 -24.50
C SER A 31 -17.42 2.06 -26.01
N LEU A 32 -16.25 1.65 -26.48
CA LEU A 32 -16.01 1.46 -27.91
C LEU A 32 -16.34 0.01 -28.29
N ARG A 33 -17.28 -0.19 -29.21
CA ARG A 33 -17.53 -1.50 -29.84
C ARG A 33 -16.38 -1.82 -30.80
N ASN A 34 -15.69 -2.94 -30.55
CA ASN A 34 -14.75 -3.63 -31.43
C ASN A 34 -13.63 -2.78 -32.07
N MET A 35 -12.43 -2.85 -31.49
CA MET A 35 -11.22 -2.87 -32.29
C MET A 35 -10.44 -4.15 -31.99
N ARG A 36 -10.19 -4.95 -33.04
CA ARG A 36 -9.35 -6.15 -32.98
C ARG A 36 -7.92 -5.77 -32.54
N PRO A 37 -7.20 -6.64 -31.82
CA PRO A 37 -5.85 -6.35 -31.34
C PRO A 37 -4.87 -6.38 -32.52
N GLY A 38 -4.49 -5.20 -33.01
CA GLY A 38 -3.39 -5.00 -33.95
C GLY A 38 -2.19 -4.37 -33.25
N ASN A 39 -1.08 -5.09 -33.21
CA ASN A 39 0.30 -4.63 -32.97
C ASN A 39 0.61 -3.89 -31.66
N VAL A 40 0.84 -4.66 -30.59
CA VAL A 40 1.68 -4.24 -29.46
C VAL A 40 3.15 -4.50 -29.82
N PRO A 41 4.04 -3.51 -29.81
CA PRO A 41 5.47 -3.74 -30.04
C PRO A 41 6.05 -4.66 -28.97
N LYS A 42 6.76 -5.71 -29.40
CA LYS A 42 7.62 -6.52 -28.52
C LYS A 42 8.81 -5.66 -28.10
N THR A 43 9.01 -5.45 -26.80
CA THR A 43 10.23 -4.86 -26.27
C THR A 43 11.19 -5.94 -25.80
N ASP A 44 12.44 -5.72 -26.20
CA ASP A 44 13.55 -6.64 -26.25
C ASP A 44 14.11 -6.97 -24.87
N SER A 45 14.49 -8.24 -24.69
CA SER A 45 15.05 -8.78 -23.45
C SER A 45 16.57 -8.78 -23.52
N SER A 46 17.22 -7.82 -22.86
CA SER A 46 18.64 -7.95 -22.51
C SER A 46 18.88 -7.48 -21.07
N LEU A 47 19.26 -8.43 -20.22
CA LEU A 47 19.73 -8.23 -18.85
C LEU A 47 21.26 -8.25 -18.87
N PRO A 48 21.95 -7.25 -18.31
CA PRO A 48 23.34 -7.43 -17.89
C PRO A 48 23.40 -7.92 -16.44
N SER A 49 24.33 -8.86 -16.17
CA SER A 49 24.73 -9.31 -14.84
C SER A 49 25.73 -8.35 -14.18
N TYR A 50 26.24 -8.75 -13.00
CA TYR A 50 27.23 -8.10 -12.11
C TYR A 50 26.61 -7.15 -11.06
N GLY A 51 26.99 -7.17 -9.78
CA GLY A 51 27.96 -7.96 -9.02
C GLY A 51 27.74 -7.67 -7.52
N THR A 52 28.23 -8.53 -6.64
CA THR A 52 28.07 -8.45 -5.18
C THR A 52 28.94 -7.36 -4.57
N PHE A 53 28.34 -6.38 -3.88
CA PHE A 53 29.07 -5.42 -3.04
C PHE A 53 28.30 -5.02 -1.78
N ASN A 54 29.10 -4.55 -0.82
CA ASN A 54 28.96 -4.64 0.63
C ASN A 54 27.79 -3.86 1.23
N GLN A 55 27.17 -4.44 2.24
CA GLN A 55 26.02 -3.93 3.00
C GLN A 55 26.58 -3.07 4.14
N ASN A 56 26.13 -1.81 4.25
CA ASN A 56 25.99 -1.01 5.48
C ASN A 56 26.00 0.45 5.07
N LEU A 57 24.84 1.09 5.14
CA LEU A 57 24.60 2.53 5.30
C LEU A 57 23.08 2.66 5.30
N ASP A 58 22.56 2.94 6.50
CA ASP A 58 21.16 2.76 6.87
C ASP A 58 20.23 3.82 6.26
N GLU A 59 19.03 3.33 5.99
CA GLU A 59 17.80 4.08 5.77
C GLU A 59 17.49 4.88 7.05
N GLY A 60 16.37 5.59 7.11
CA GLY A 60 15.83 5.92 8.44
C GLY A 60 15.81 4.66 9.33
N ASP A 61 15.65 3.48 8.76
CA ASP A 61 15.44 2.23 9.47
C ASP A 61 16.73 1.50 9.85
N ILE A 62 16.76 1.02 11.10
CA ILE A 62 17.94 0.41 11.70
C ILE A 62 17.77 -1.11 11.75
N MET A 63 18.65 -1.83 11.07
CA MET A 63 18.74 -3.28 11.11
C MET A 63 19.84 -3.72 12.10
N PRO A 64 19.57 -4.58 13.11
CA PRO A 64 20.61 -5.02 14.04
C PRO A 64 21.75 -5.80 13.35
N ALA A 65 23.01 -5.46 13.64
CA ALA A 65 24.20 -6.09 13.04
C ALA A 65 24.29 -7.62 13.28
N GLU A 66 23.91 -8.11 14.48
CA GLU A 66 23.88 -9.56 14.81
C GLU A 66 22.89 -10.36 13.93
N LEU A 67 21.89 -9.69 13.34
CA LEU A 67 20.88 -10.28 12.48
C LEU A 67 21.41 -10.53 11.06
N GLN A 68 22.45 -9.82 10.64
CA GLN A 68 23.09 -10.04 9.34
C GLN A 68 23.80 -11.41 9.28
N GLU A 69 24.22 -11.96 10.43
CA GLU A 69 25.13 -13.12 10.50
C GLU A 69 24.45 -14.49 10.75
N LYS A 70 23.25 -14.54 11.37
CA LYS A 70 22.64 -15.80 11.86
C LYS A 70 21.69 -16.56 10.91
N ILE A 71 21.46 -16.09 9.68
CA ILE A 71 20.29 -16.49 8.85
C ILE A 71 20.51 -17.77 7.98
N SER A 72 21.63 -18.48 8.13
CA SER A 72 21.99 -19.59 7.24
C SER A 72 21.24 -20.92 7.44
N LYS A 73 20.42 -21.10 8.49
CA LYS A 73 19.85 -22.41 8.83
C LYS A 73 18.43 -22.34 9.40
N GLU A 74 17.39 -22.30 8.56
CA GLU A 74 16.05 -22.76 8.97
C GLU A 74 15.14 -23.09 7.77
N LYS A 75 14.56 -24.30 7.76
CA LYS A 75 13.60 -24.81 6.76
C LYS A 75 12.17 -24.38 7.14
N LYS A 76 11.42 -23.73 6.24
CA LYS A 76 10.07 -23.18 6.49
C LYS A 76 8.96 -23.93 5.72
N ASN A 77 7.93 -24.45 6.39
CA ASN A 77 6.73 -25.02 5.74
C ASN A 77 5.79 -23.92 5.22
N GLY A 78 5.03 -24.19 4.14
CA GLY A 78 4.15 -23.22 3.47
C GLY A 78 2.82 -22.97 4.22
N TYR A 79 2.10 -21.91 3.81
CA TYR A 79 0.76 -21.54 4.31
C TYR A 79 -0.26 -21.50 3.16
N THR A 80 -1.53 -21.77 3.45
CA THR A 80 -2.63 -21.77 2.48
C THR A 80 -3.59 -20.63 2.81
N ILE A 81 -3.86 -19.75 1.84
CA ILE A 81 -4.87 -18.69 1.95
C ILE A 81 -6.02 -19.07 1.03
N ALA A 82 -7.23 -19.17 1.59
CA ALA A 82 -8.43 -19.50 0.81
C ALA A 82 -9.04 -18.21 0.24
N PHE A 83 -9.08 -18.11 -1.09
CA PHE A 83 -9.82 -17.06 -1.81
C PHE A 83 -11.00 -17.68 -2.56
N SER A 84 -11.98 -16.82 -2.88
CA SER A 84 -13.36 -17.15 -3.30
C SER A 84 -13.55 -18.29 -4.31
N ASN A 85 -12.58 -18.61 -5.17
CA ASN A 85 -12.60 -19.75 -6.10
C ASN A 85 -11.23 -20.46 -6.26
N ALA A 86 -10.29 -20.27 -5.33
CA ALA A 86 -9.00 -20.99 -5.34
C ALA A 86 -8.42 -21.13 -3.93
N THR A 87 -8.15 -22.37 -3.52
CA THR A 87 -7.12 -22.64 -2.51
C THR A 87 -5.78 -22.35 -3.17
N ILE A 88 -5.25 -21.14 -2.96
CA ILE A 88 -3.89 -20.85 -3.39
C ILE A 88 -2.96 -21.59 -2.42
N THR A 89 -2.47 -22.74 -2.86
CA THR A 89 -1.25 -23.31 -2.29
C THR A 89 -0.13 -22.37 -2.71
N ILE A 90 0.38 -21.56 -1.78
CA ILE A 90 1.45 -20.60 -2.07
C ILE A 90 2.71 -21.39 -2.44
N ARG A 91 2.92 -21.63 -3.74
CA ARG A 91 4.16 -22.16 -4.27
C ARG A 91 5.17 -21.01 -4.34
N ARG A 92 6.27 -21.18 -3.60
CA ARG A 92 7.34 -20.21 -3.35
C ARG A 92 7.86 -19.59 -4.65
N ASN A 93 7.79 -18.27 -4.81
CA ASN A 93 8.66 -17.55 -5.76
C ASN A 93 8.86 -16.04 -5.49
N LYS A 94 8.16 -15.39 -4.55
CA LYS A 94 8.21 -13.92 -4.36
C LYS A 94 8.19 -13.54 -2.86
N ARG A 95 8.68 -12.35 -2.43
CA ARG A 95 9.12 -12.08 -1.02
C ARG A 95 9.04 -10.57 -0.59
N GLN A 96 8.32 -10.17 0.49
CA GLN A 96 8.17 -8.76 1.04
C GLN A 96 8.22 -8.52 2.60
N ALA A 97 7.95 -9.48 3.51
CA ALA A 97 8.01 -9.26 4.97
C ALA A 97 9.20 -9.95 5.68
N PHE A 98 9.72 -9.37 6.76
CA PHE A 98 10.79 -9.98 7.56
C PHE A 98 10.26 -11.11 8.44
N TYR A 99 10.71 -12.35 8.23
CA TYR A 99 10.25 -13.50 9.01
C TYR A 99 11.38 -14.11 9.83
N ALA A 100 11.39 -13.77 11.12
CA ALA A 100 12.11 -14.47 12.18
C ALA A 100 11.18 -14.51 13.42
N VAL A 101 10.90 -15.70 13.94
CA VAL A 101 9.85 -15.93 14.95
C VAL A 101 10.05 -15.09 16.23
N ASP A 102 11.30 -14.83 16.59
CA ASP A 102 11.65 -14.04 17.78
C ASP A 102 11.38 -12.53 17.65
N TYR A 103 11.08 -12.05 16.45
CA TYR A 103 10.90 -10.62 16.14
C TYR A 103 9.43 -10.23 15.96
N PHE A 104 8.51 -11.14 16.29
CA PHE A 104 7.09 -10.82 16.35
C PHE A 104 6.72 -10.23 17.70
N TRP A 105 5.83 -9.24 17.68
CA TRP A 105 5.12 -8.84 18.90
C TRP A 105 4.23 -10.00 19.37
N GLN A 106 4.45 -10.45 20.60
CA GLN A 106 3.75 -11.62 21.14
C GLN A 106 2.23 -11.43 21.06
N ASN A 107 1.53 -12.40 20.45
CA ASN A 107 0.09 -12.39 20.23
C ASN A 107 -0.43 -11.15 19.46
N GLY A 108 0.44 -10.44 18.74
CA GLY A 108 0.10 -9.18 18.07
C GLY A 108 -0.22 -8.04 19.04
N VAL A 109 0.22 -8.11 20.29
CA VAL A 109 0.01 -7.05 21.28
C VAL A 109 1.24 -6.16 21.33
N VAL A 110 1.06 -4.86 21.06
CA VAL A 110 2.13 -3.87 20.96
C VAL A 110 1.94 -2.81 22.05
N PRO A 111 2.65 -2.89 23.18
CA PRO A 111 2.66 -1.84 24.18
C PRO A 111 3.31 -0.58 23.61
N TYR A 112 2.74 0.60 23.88
CA TYR A 112 3.30 1.86 23.40
C TYR A 112 3.30 2.97 24.46
N ARG A 113 4.24 3.90 24.32
CA ARG A 113 4.34 5.13 25.11
C ARG A 113 4.74 6.32 24.24
N PHE A 114 4.37 7.51 24.69
CA PHE A 114 4.88 8.77 24.14
C PHE A 114 5.95 9.32 25.06
N ASP A 115 7.03 9.85 24.49
CA ASP A 115 7.89 10.79 25.19
C ASP A 115 7.12 12.12 25.45
N SER A 116 7.50 12.85 26.49
CA SER A 116 6.81 14.06 26.95
C SER A 116 6.81 15.20 25.91
N ASN A 117 7.66 15.16 24.90
CA ASN A 117 7.90 16.27 23.97
C ASN A 117 6.94 16.33 22.75
N PHE A 118 5.86 15.54 22.71
CA PHE A 118 4.87 15.61 21.63
C PHE A 118 3.69 16.53 21.94
N SER A 119 3.28 17.31 20.93
CA SER A 119 2.01 18.04 20.96
C SER A 119 0.83 17.07 21.01
N GLU A 120 -0.34 17.52 21.48
CA GLU A 120 -1.53 16.67 21.50
C GLU A 120 -1.98 16.30 20.08
N HIS A 121 -1.80 17.20 19.11
CA HIS A 121 -2.04 16.92 17.71
C HIS A 121 -1.15 15.75 17.22
N THR A 122 0.15 15.78 17.48
CA THR A 122 1.06 14.70 17.08
C THR A 122 0.66 13.36 17.71
N LYS A 123 0.28 13.36 19.00
CA LYS A 123 -0.20 12.15 19.68
C LYS A 123 -1.49 11.60 19.05
N ASP A 124 -2.40 12.48 18.64
CA ASP A 124 -3.63 12.11 17.93
C ASP A 124 -3.32 11.48 16.56
N VAL A 125 -2.42 12.06 15.77
CA VAL A 125 -1.99 11.49 14.48
C VAL A 125 -1.34 10.11 14.67
N ILE A 126 -0.52 9.94 15.71
CA ILE A 126 0.08 8.63 16.04
C ILE A 126 -1.01 7.61 16.40
N LYS A 127 -1.98 7.97 17.26
CA LYS A 127 -3.12 7.11 17.62
C LYS A 127 -3.95 6.73 16.40
N LYS A 128 -4.23 7.68 15.50
CA LYS A 128 -4.94 7.43 14.24
C LYS A 128 -4.17 6.46 13.35
N SER A 129 -2.85 6.60 13.26
CA SER A 129 -1.98 5.71 12.48
C SER A 129 -1.94 4.28 13.05
N MET A 130 -1.85 4.12 14.38
CA MET A 130 -2.01 2.83 15.05
C MET A 130 -3.38 2.21 14.71
N LYS A 131 -4.45 3.01 14.77
CA LYS A 131 -5.82 2.57 14.47
C LYS A 131 -6.00 2.09 13.03
N LYS A 132 -5.25 2.62 12.04
CA LYS A 132 -5.26 2.13 10.65
C LYS A 132 -4.82 0.67 10.56
N TRP A 133 -3.83 0.28 11.37
CA TRP A 133 -3.41 -1.11 11.47
C TRP A 133 -4.36 -1.94 12.34
N GLU A 134 -4.77 -1.45 13.51
CA GLU A 134 -5.61 -2.24 14.44
C GLU A 134 -6.95 -2.61 13.84
N LYS A 135 -7.62 -1.66 13.16
CA LYS A 135 -9.00 -1.80 12.73
C LYS A 135 -9.21 -3.08 11.90
N ASP A 136 -8.29 -3.34 10.97
CA ASP A 136 -8.42 -4.36 9.94
C ASP A 136 -7.38 -5.49 10.08
N THR A 137 -6.67 -5.55 11.22
CA THR A 137 -5.76 -6.65 11.59
C THR A 137 -6.03 -7.22 12.98
N CYS A 138 -5.33 -8.29 13.37
CA CYS A 138 -5.34 -8.76 14.75
C CYS A 138 -4.41 -8.01 15.72
N ILE A 139 -3.61 -7.05 15.22
CA ILE A 139 -2.67 -6.26 16.03
C ILE A 139 -3.42 -5.34 16.96
N SER A 140 -3.02 -5.27 18.23
CA SER A 140 -3.59 -4.37 19.24
C SER A 140 -2.51 -3.52 19.89
N PHE A 141 -2.64 -2.20 19.84
CA PHE A 141 -1.78 -1.27 20.54
C PHE A 141 -2.38 -0.93 21.90
N ILE A 142 -1.59 -1.08 22.96
CA ILE A 142 -2.05 -0.83 24.32
C ILE A 142 -1.19 0.26 24.98
N PRO A 143 -1.79 1.29 25.59
CA PRO A 143 -1.03 2.26 26.37
C PRO A 143 -0.30 1.53 27.50
N ASP A 144 0.99 1.78 27.59
CA ASP A 144 1.82 1.07 28.56
C ASP A 144 2.10 1.92 29.81
N SER A 145 1.54 1.53 30.95
CA SER A 145 1.90 2.11 32.25
C SER A 145 3.02 1.36 32.98
N ASN A 146 3.28 0.08 32.68
CA ASN A 146 4.08 -0.82 33.55
C ASN A 146 4.80 -2.01 32.87
N ARG A 147 4.64 -2.25 31.56
CA ARG A 147 5.39 -3.28 30.83
C ARG A 147 6.81 -2.85 30.56
N LYS A 148 7.68 -3.86 30.48
CA LYS A 148 9.12 -3.68 30.29
C LYS A 148 9.50 -3.51 28.83
N GLU A 149 8.72 -3.96 27.85
CA GLU A 149 9.01 -3.93 26.40
C GLU A 149 7.90 -3.18 25.68
N ALA A 150 8.22 -2.04 25.07
CA ALA A 150 7.24 -1.17 24.40
C ALA A 150 7.87 -0.38 23.25
N LEU A 151 7.04 -0.02 22.28
CA LEU A 151 7.35 1.05 21.34
C LEU A 151 7.32 2.39 22.07
N ILE A 152 8.40 3.15 21.95
CA ILE A 152 8.50 4.49 22.51
C ILE A 152 8.55 5.46 21.34
N PHE A 153 7.46 6.19 21.12
CA PHE A 153 7.49 7.28 20.17
C PHE A 153 8.34 8.40 20.76
N VAL A 154 9.34 8.86 20.00
CA VAL A 154 10.29 9.90 20.40
C VAL A 154 10.46 10.94 19.29
N ARG A 155 10.77 12.18 19.68
CA ARG A 155 11.12 13.25 18.73
C ARG A 155 12.56 13.05 18.24
N GLY A 156 12.80 13.19 16.93
CA GLY A 156 14.17 13.20 16.41
C GLY A 156 14.36 13.96 15.10
N SER A 157 15.57 13.88 14.55
CA SER A 157 15.99 14.60 13.33
C SER A 157 15.50 13.95 12.03
N SER A 158 15.12 12.67 12.08
CA SER A 158 14.57 11.88 10.98
C SER A 158 13.37 11.06 11.44
N CYS A 159 12.76 10.32 10.51
CA CYS A 159 11.70 9.36 10.78
C CYS A 159 12.24 7.97 10.54
N SER A 160 12.03 7.11 11.53
CA SER A 160 12.72 5.83 11.58
C SER A 160 12.11 4.85 12.55
N SER A 161 12.24 3.58 12.22
CA SER A 161 11.85 2.49 13.08
C SER A 161 12.73 1.25 12.88
N TYR A 162 12.77 0.40 13.90
CA TYR A 162 13.39 -0.92 13.78
C TYR A 162 12.43 -1.90 13.14
N ILE A 163 12.96 -2.86 12.39
CA ILE A 163 12.12 -3.87 11.71
C ILE A 163 11.77 -5.00 12.67
N GLY A 164 10.50 -5.05 13.09
CA GLY A 164 9.95 -6.02 14.03
C GLY A 164 10.19 -5.68 15.50
N HIS A 165 9.77 -6.57 16.39
CA HIS A 165 9.98 -6.49 17.83
C HIS A 165 11.44 -6.79 18.20
N MET A 166 12.05 -5.94 19.03
CA MET A 166 13.39 -6.15 19.59
C MET A 166 13.29 -6.73 21.01
N PRO A 167 13.28 -8.07 21.19
CA PRO A 167 12.90 -8.71 22.46
C PRO A 167 13.87 -8.46 23.63
N ARG A 168 15.09 -7.99 23.35
CA ARG A 168 16.06 -7.64 24.40
C ARG A 168 15.92 -6.19 24.87
N TRP A 169 15.06 -5.41 24.22
CA TRP A 169 15.00 -3.97 24.40
C TRP A 169 13.77 -3.60 25.22
N LYS A 170 14.02 -2.92 26.33
CA LYS A 170 12.91 -2.41 27.14
C LYS A 170 12.15 -1.27 26.48
N LYS A 171 12.86 -0.53 25.63
CA LYS A 171 12.36 0.64 24.92
C LYS A 171 12.84 0.52 23.49
N GLN A 172 11.91 0.34 22.56
CA GLN A 172 12.20 0.35 21.13
C GLN A 172 11.72 1.70 20.56
N PRO A 173 12.64 2.59 20.15
CA PRO A 173 12.24 3.90 19.67
C PRO A 173 11.56 3.82 18.31
N VAL A 174 10.55 4.65 18.12
CA VAL A 174 10.01 5.06 16.82
C VAL A 174 10.21 6.57 16.74
N THR A 175 11.11 7.01 15.87
CA THR A 175 11.50 8.42 15.79
C THR A 175 10.56 9.16 14.85
N ILE A 176 9.98 10.26 15.31
CA ILE A 176 9.09 11.11 14.51
C ILE A 176 9.67 12.53 14.46
N ASN A 177 10.00 12.99 13.26
CA ASN A 177 10.34 14.38 12.97
C ASN A 177 9.07 15.24 12.77
N TYR A 178 9.19 16.57 12.88
CA TYR A 178 8.08 17.50 12.62
C TYR A 178 7.46 17.32 11.22
N ASN A 179 8.27 17.00 10.22
CA ASN A 179 7.81 16.81 8.84
C ASN A 179 7.15 15.43 8.59
N CYS A 180 7.06 14.58 9.61
CA CYS A 180 6.45 13.25 9.53
C CYS A 180 5.17 13.14 10.33
N GLU A 181 4.61 14.25 10.81
CA GLU A 181 3.36 14.30 11.56
C GLU A 181 2.15 14.11 10.61
N HIS A 182 2.19 13.04 9.83
CA HIS A 182 1.20 12.65 8.85
C HIS A 182 0.89 11.17 9.01
N ILE A 183 -0.38 10.79 8.81
CA ILE A 183 -0.82 9.40 8.99
C ILE A 183 0.00 8.44 8.13
N HIS A 184 0.33 8.80 6.89
CA HIS A 184 1.03 7.92 5.97
C HIS A 184 2.45 7.59 6.47
N THR A 185 3.23 8.59 6.88
CA THR A 185 4.59 8.39 7.40
C THR A 185 4.58 7.64 8.71
N ILE A 186 3.72 8.01 9.67
CA ILE A 186 3.69 7.29 10.95
C ILE A 186 3.18 5.85 10.76
N SER A 187 2.23 5.62 9.84
CA SER A 187 1.79 4.25 9.49
C SER A 187 2.91 3.42 8.89
N HIS A 188 3.79 4.03 8.09
CA HIS A 188 5.00 3.40 7.55
C HIS A 188 5.96 2.97 8.66
N GLU A 189 6.30 3.88 9.58
CA GLU A 189 7.18 3.57 10.72
C GLU A 189 6.62 2.47 11.63
N ILE A 190 5.30 2.47 11.83
CA ILE A 190 4.59 1.40 12.54
C ILE A 190 4.68 0.09 11.74
N GLY A 191 4.56 0.14 10.41
CA GLY A 191 4.75 -1.02 9.53
C GLY A 191 6.11 -1.68 9.74
N HIS A 192 7.19 -0.89 9.79
CA HIS A 192 8.52 -1.36 10.16
C HIS A 192 8.53 -2.00 11.55
N ALA A 193 8.03 -1.31 12.58
CA ALA A 193 7.96 -1.83 13.94
C ALA A 193 7.22 -3.18 14.04
N LEU A 194 6.27 -3.43 13.14
CA LEU A 194 5.52 -4.67 13.03
C LEU A 194 6.21 -5.76 12.21
N GLY A 195 7.28 -5.45 11.47
CA GLY A 195 8.10 -6.42 10.73
C GLY A 195 8.11 -6.25 9.21
N PHE A 196 7.58 -5.16 8.68
CA PHE A 196 7.60 -4.92 7.24
C PHE A 196 8.93 -4.34 6.75
N LEU A 197 9.34 -4.81 5.57
CA LEU A 197 10.41 -4.23 4.78
C LEU A 197 9.81 -3.33 3.70
N HIS A 198 10.64 -2.46 3.15
CA HIS A 198 10.26 -1.65 2.01
C HIS A 198 9.84 -2.46 0.79
N THR A 199 8.73 -2.07 0.15
CA THR A 199 8.19 -2.74 -1.04
C THR A 199 9.16 -2.71 -2.21
N HIS A 200 9.91 -1.62 -2.40
CA HIS A 200 10.91 -1.50 -3.46
C HIS A 200 12.18 -2.30 -3.16
N THR A 201 12.31 -2.99 -2.03
CA THR A 201 13.46 -3.87 -1.73
C THR A 201 13.14 -5.34 -1.96
N ARG A 202 11.90 -5.66 -2.36
CA ARG A 202 11.49 -7.02 -2.74
C ARG A 202 12.43 -7.63 -3.76
N THR A 203 12.62 -8.94 -3.64
CA THR A 203 13.49 -9.70 -4.56
C THR A 203 12.97 -9.70 -6.00
N ASP A 204 11.66 -9.57 -6.20
CA ASP A 204 10.99 -9.56 -7.50
C ASP A 204 10.72 -8.16 -8.05
N ARG A 205 11.19 -7.10 -7.37
CA ARG A 205 10.87 -5.71 -7.72
C ARG A 205 11.20 -5.32 -9.16
N ASP A 206 12.23 -5.91 -9.76
CA ASP A 206 12.77 -5.41 -11.03
C ASP A 206 11.84 -5.73 -12.23
N HIS A 207 10.85 -6.61 -12.01
CA HIS A 207 9.72 -6.83 -12.91
C HIS A 207 8.69 -5.68 -12.88
N TYR A 208 8.69 -4.88 -11.81
CA TYR A 208 7.67 -3.88 -11.51
C TYR A 208 8.21 -2.45 -11.58
N ILE A 209 9.47 -2.25 -11.19
CA ILE A 209 10.17 -0.96 -11.18
C ILE A 209 11.58 -1.08 -11.76
N ALA A 210 12.17 0.05 -12.12
CA ALA A 210 13.58 0.21 -12.43
C ALA A 210 14.17 1.25 -11.47
N VAL A 211 15.29 0.93 -10.83
CA VAL A 211 16.03 1.86 -9.98
C VAL A 211 17.13 2.53 -10.80
N LYS A 212 17.14 3.87 -10.83
CA LYS A 212 18.17 4.68 -11.49
C LYS A 212 19.26 5.06 -10.51
N PHE A 213 20.17 4.13 -10.24
CA PHE A 213 21.26 4.31 -9.26
C PHE A 213 22.08 5.58 -9.46
N LYS A 214 22.31 6.00 -10.71
CA LYS A 214 23.01 7.25 -11.04
C LYS A 214 22.35 8.52 -10.49
N ASN A 215 21.03 8.49 -10.29
CA ASN A 215 20.23 9.62 -9.80
C ASN A 215 20.17 9.66 -8.26
N ILE A 216 20.66 8.63 -7.56
CA ILE A 216 20.62 8.52 -6.09
C ILE A 216 21.79 9.26 -5.47
N GLN A 217 21.54 10.06 -4.43
CA GLN A 217 22.58 10.75 -3.65
C GLN A 217 23.76 9.85 -3.28
N ASN A 218 24.97 10.41 -3.33
CA ASN A 218 26.19 9.67 -3.05
C ASN A 218 26.13 9.06 -1.63
N GLY A 219 26.44 7.77 -1.51
CA GLY A 219 26.38 7.05 -0.23
C GLY A 219 25.03 6.43 0.12
N LEU A 220 23.95 6.74 -0.61
CA LEU A 220 22.58 6.27 -0.28
C LEU A 220 22.06 5.15 -1.20
N SER A 221 22.93 4.57 -2.04
CA SER A 221 22.55 3.47 -2.95
C SER A 221 22.20 2.16 -2.23
N SER A 222 22.69 1.97 -1.01
CA SER A 222 22.37 0.83 -0.14
C SER A 222 20.87 0.71 0.14
N ASN A 223 20.17 1.83 0.28
CA ASN A 223 18.71 1.92 0.51
C ASN A 223 17.87 1.37 -0.65
N PHE A 224 18.53 1.11 -1.79
CA PHE A 224 17.90 0.56 -2.97
C PHE A 224 18.42 -0.84 -3.26
N MET A 225 19.11 -1.49 -2.34
CA MET A 225 19.51 -2.88 -2.52
C MET A 225 18.34 -3.81 -2.22
N ARG A 226 18.21 -4.87 -3.02
CA ARG A 226 17.20 -5.90 -2.77
C ARG A 226 17.54 -6.65 -1.48
N THR A 227 16.55 -6.91 -0.64
CA THR A 227 16.74 -7.74 0.55
C THR A 227 17.08 -9.17 0.13
N SER A 228 17.93 -9.86 0.90
CA SER A 228 18.27 -11.25 0.60
C SER A 228 17.04 -12.16 0.69
N GLN A 229 17.02 -13.20 -0.14
CA GLN A 229 15.90 -14.14 -0.24
C GLN A 229 15.47 -14.72 1.12
N GLN A 230 16.39 -15.05 2.02
CA GLN A 230 16.07 -15.68 3.31
C GLN A 230 15.30 -14.76 4.28
N ARG A 231 15.45 -13.44 4.11
CA ARG A 231 14.91 -12.40 4.99
C ARG A 231 13.52 -11.90 4.59
N ASN A 232 12.97 -12.40 3.50
CA ASN A 232 11.88 -11.72 2.83
C ASN A 232 10.75 -12.71 2.48
N TYR A 233 9.49 -12.46 2.88
CA TYR A 233 8.35 -13.35 2.60
C TYR A 233 7.07 -12.55 2.35
N ASN A 234 6.55 -12.54 1.12
CA ASN A 234 5.38 -11.72 0.75
C ASN A 234 4.08 -12.53 0.81
N TYR A 235 4.09 -13.75 1.34
CA TYR A 235 2.91 -14.61 1.39
C TYR A 235 2.27 -14.87 0.01
N GLY A 236 3.06 -14.84 -1.06
CA GLY A 236 2.57 -14.99 -2.44
C GLY A 236 1.77 -13.80 -2.97
N LEU A 237 1.75 -12.68 -2.26
CA LEU A 237 0.97 -11.50 -2.61
C LEU A 237 1.61 -10.70 -3.76
N PRO A 238 0.78 -10.04 -4.59
CA PRO A 238 1.25 -9.21 -5.69
C PRO A 238 2.14 -8.05 -5.22
N TYR A 239 2.86 -7.43 -6.15
CA TYR A 239 3.57 -6.18 -5.91
C TYR A 239 2.55 -5.05 -5.92
N ASP A 240 2.43 -4.32 -4.82
CA ASP A 240 1.49 -3.20 -4.70
C ASP A 240 2.25 -1.87 -4.76
N TYR A 241 2.08 -1.14 -5.87
CA TYR A 241 2.72 0.16 -6.07
C TYR A 241 2.29 1.18 -5.02
N GLY A 242 1.04 1.11 -4.55
CA GLY A 242 0.50 2.05 -3.58
C GLY A 242 0.76 1.69 -2.12
N SER A 243 1.50 0.60 -1.86
CA SER A 243 1.82 0.13 -0.51
C SER A 243 2.38 1.26 0.35
N VAL A 244 1.96 1.31 1.62
CA VAL A 244 2.49 2.25 2.62
C VAL A 244 3.98 2.06 2.86
N MET A 245 4.56 0.93 2.44
CA MET A 245 6.00 0.64 2.54
C MET A 245 6.76 0.92 1.24
N HIS A 246 6.14 1.55 0.23
CA HIS A 246 6.81 1.82 -1.04
C HIS A 246 7.42 3.23 -1.05
N TYR A 247 8.71 3.32 -1.36
CA TYR A 247 9.38 4.60 -1.59
C TYR A 247 8.80 5.41 -2.74
N GLY A 248 9.03 6.71 -2.65
CA GLY A 248 8.65 7.61 -3.71
C GLY A 248 9.57 7.57 -4.93
N LYS A 249 9.08 8.08 -6.06
CA LYS A 249 9.75 8.22 -7.35
C LYS A 249 11.01 9.06 -7.26
N ASN A 250 11.04 10.02 -6.33
CA ASN A 250 12.17 10.93 -6.09
C ASN A 250 12.93 10.63 -4.80
N ALA A 251 12.68 9.47 -4.16
CA ALA A 251 13.35 9.11 -2.91
C ALA A 251 14.87 9.20 -3.09
N PHE A 252 15.54 9.95 -2.22
CA PHE A 252 17.00 10.16 -2.23
C PHE A 252 17.59 10.64 -3.57
N ALA A 253 16.82 11.36 -4.38
CA ALA A 253 17.31 11.93 -5.63
C ALA A 253 18.38 13.02 -5.38
N LYS A 254 19.39 13.10 -6.24
CA LYS A 254 20.40 14.18 -6.24
C LYS A 254 19.83 15.52 -6.69
N ASN A 255 18.76 15.47 -7.48
CA ASN A 255 18.12 16.59 -8.17
C ASN A 255 16.64 16.23 -8.39
N SER A 256 15.96 16.88 -9.32
CA SER A 256 14.57 16.60 -9.67
C SER A 256 14.34 15.31 -10.46
N ASP A 257 15.40 14.53 -10.77
CA ASP A 257 15.27 13.32 -11.57
C ASP A 257 14.71 12.15 -10.75
N LEU A 258 13.91 11.30 -11.39
CA LEU A 258 13.35 10.10 -10.77
C LEU A 258 14.45 9.09 -10.40
N THR A 259 14.41 8.56 -9.18
CA THR A 259 15.23 7.42 -8.73
C THR A 259 14.52 6.08 -8.91
N ILE A 260 13.19 6.04 -8.77
CA ILE A 260 12.37 4.84 -8.99
C ILE A 260 11.40 5.11 -10.14
N ILE A 261 11.48 4.26 -11.18
CA ILE A 261 10.62 4.35 -12.36
C ILE A 261 9.76 3.09 -12.46
N PRO A 262 8.43 3.17 -12.30
CA PRO A 262 7.55 2.04 -12.58
C PRO A 262 7.68 1.56 -14.02
N ARG A 263 7.65 0.24 -14.22
CA ARG A 263 7.66 -0.37 -15.57
C ARG A 263 6.39 -0.05 -16.37
N ILE A 264 5.30 0.27 -15.68
CA ILE A 264 4.07 0.78 -16.24
C ILE A 264 3.93 2.22 -15.76
N SER A 265 4.07 3.19 -16.68
CA SER A 265 4.11 4.62 -16.35
C SER A 265 2.85 5.13 -15.64
N LEU A 266 1.70 4.49 -15.81
CA LEU A 266 0.47 4.82 -15.10
C LEU A 266 0.55 4.64 -13.57
N TYR A 267 1.60 3.99 -13.05
CA TYR A 267 1.86 3.89 -11.62
C TYR A 267 2.82 4.96 -11.08
N GLU A 268 3.29 5.89 -11.90
CA GLU A 268 4.26 6.91 -11.46
C GLU A 268 3.75 7.73 -10.27
N ASP A 269 2.49 8.16 -10.28
CA ASP A 269 1.89 8.89 -9.15
C ASP A 269 1.22 7.96 -8.13
N THR A 270 1.32 6.65 -8.33
CA THR A 270 0.81 5.65 -7.38
C THR A 270 1.82 5.29 -6.30
N ILE A 271 3.11 5.30 -6.63
CA ILE A 271 4.20 5.03 -5.68
C ILE A 271 4.36 6.16 -4.66
N GLY A 272 5.11 5.90 -3.59
CA GLY A 272 5.45 6.88 -2.56
C GLY A 272 4.48 7.03 -1.39
N SER A 273 3.82 5.92 -1.03
CA SER A 273 2.96 5.79 0.15
C SER A 273 1.70 6.67 0.09
N GLY A 274 0.54 6.00 -0.03
CA GLY A 274 -0.77 6.65 0.00
C GLY A 274 -1.16 7.13 1.40
N THR A 275 -2.39 6.86 1.84
CA THR A 275 -2.96 7.43 3.08
C THR A 275 -2.91 6.51 4.29
N GLY A 276 -2.06 5.49 4.21
CA GLY A 276 -1.94 4.42 5.18
C GLY A 276 -1.87 3.07 4.49
N PRO A 277 -1.99 1.97 5.27
CA PRO A 277 -1.88 0.61 4.76
C PRO A 277 -2.92 0.31 3.67
N THR A 278 -2.46 -0.23 2.55
CA THR A 278 -3.37 -0.71 1.49
C THR A 278 -3.99 -2.05 1.85
N PHE A 279 -4.92 -2.51 1.02
CA PHE A 279 -5.49 -3.85 1.17
C PHE A 279 -4.43 -4.96 1.13
N ILE A 280 -3.39 -4.81 0.30
CA ILE A 280 -2.27 -5.77 0.26
C ILE A 280 -1.42 -5.69 1.53
N ASP A 281 -1.16 -4.49 2.05
CA ASP A 281 -0.43 -4.32 3.32
C ASP A 281 -1.19 -5.00 4.48
N LEU A 282 -2.51 -4.79 4.57
CA LEU A 282 -3.37 -5.39 5.59
C LEU A 282 -3.45 -6.91 5.47
N LEU A 283 -3.63 -7.43 4.25
CA LEU A 283 -3.65 -8.87 4.00
C LEU A 283 -2.29 -9.51 4.34
N MET A 284 -1.19 -8.85 3.98
CA MET A 284 0.15 -9.30 4.32
C MET A 284 0.36 -9.32 5.83
N MET A 285 -0.08 -8.29 6.54
CA MET A 285 0.05 -8.19 8.00
C MET A 285 -0.77 -9.27 8.70
N ASN A 286 -1.98 -9.51 8.20
CA ASN A 286 -2.86 -10.56 8.69
C ASN A 286 -2.29 -11.96 8.47
N ALA A 287 -1.67 -12.21 7.33
CA ALA A 287 -0.95 -13.46 7.11
C ALA A 287 0.31 -13.54 7.99
N HIS A 288 0.99 -12.41 8.19
CA HIS A 288 2.20 -12.30 8.99
C HIS A 288 1.98 -12.69 10.45
N TYR A 289 0.96 -12.12 11.09
CA TYR A 289 0.59 -12.40 12.48
C TYR A 289 -0.43 -13.53 12.65
N LYS A 290 -0.66 -14.35 11.61
CA LYS A 290 -1.61 -15.48 11.62
C LYS A 290 -3.04 -15.06 12.05
N CYS A 291 -3.44 -13.85 11.69
CA CYS A 291 -4.75 -13.31 11.99
C CYS A 291 -5.88 -14.01 11.21
N LEU A 292 -5.57 -14.58 10.05
CA LEU A 292 -6.54 -15.22 9.16
C LEU A 292 -7.16 -16.50 9.74
N ASP A 293 -6.49 -17.13 10.72
CA ASP A 293 -6.91 -18.39 11.34
C ASP A 293 -7.72 -18.18 12.64
N ARG A 294 -8.04 -16.92 12.99
CA ARG A 294 -8.72 -16.60 14.27
C ARG A 294 -10.20 -16.97 14.30
N CYS A 295 -10.84 -17.04 13.14
CA CYS A 295 -12.26 -17.32 13.03
C CYS A 295 -12.53 -18.82 13.10
N LYS A 296 -13.47 -19.21 13.98
CA LYS A 296 -13.84 -20.63 14.18
C LYS A 296 -14.58 -21.24 12.98
N TYR A 297 -15.15 -20.40 12.13
CA TYR A 297 -15.88 -20.77 10.93
C TYR A 297 -15.49 -19.83 9.80
N HIS A 298 -15.67 -20.28 8.57
CA HIS A 298 -15.37 -19.49 7.38
C HIS A 298 -16.64 -19.00 6.70
N ILE A 299 -16.62 -17.74 6.27
CA ILE A 299 -17.63 -17.17 5.38
C ILE A 299 -17.04 -16.99 3.98
N ARG A 300 -17.91 -16.99 2.96
CA ARG A 300 -17.49 -16.72 1.59
C ARG A 300 -17.41 -15.21 1.36
N CYS A 301 -16.20 -14.73 1.08
CA CYS A 301 -15.97 -13.38 0.57
C CYS A 301 -15.90 -13.42 -0.96
N VAL A 302 -16.52 -12.46 -1.64
CA VAL A 302 -16.42 -12.29 -3.10
C VAL A 302 -15.46 -11.14 -3.44
N ASN A 303 -15.21 -10.90 -4.72
CA ASN A 303 -14.34 -9.81 -5.21
C ASN A 303 -12.97 -9.75 -4.50
N ASP A 304 -12.37 -10.92 -4.27
CA ASP A 304 -11.06 -11.11 -3.64
C ASP A 304 -10.92 -10.52 -2.21
N GLY A 305 -12.05 -10.33 -1.52
CA GLY A 305 -12.08 -10.07 -0.08
C GLY A 305 -11.66 -11.30 0.75
N TYR A 306 -11.39 -11.07 2.04
CA TYR A 306 -11.11 -12.14 3.00
C TYR A 306 -11.82 -11.86 4.33
N GLN A 307 -12.05 -12.90 5.13
CA GLN A 307 -12.81 -12.78 6.38
C GLN A 307 -12.09 -11.86 7.37
N HIS A 308 -12.83 -10.94 7.98
CA HIS A 308 -12.26 -9.91 8.82
C HIS A 308 -11.74 -10.51 10.14
N PRO A 309 -10.47 -10.28 10.54
CA PRO A 309 -9.81 -10.99 11.64
C PRO A 309 -10.36 -10.62 13.04
N ARG A 310 -11.06 -9.49 13.14
CA ARG A 310 -11.76 -9.05 14.37
C ARG A 310 -13.27 -9.23 14.33
N ASP A 311 -13.81 -9.57 13.17
CA ASP A 311 -15.26 -9.67 12.97
C ASP A 311 -15.56 -10.79 11.98
N CYS A 312 -15.65 -12.01 12.50
CA CYS A 312 -15.82 -13.21 11.70
C CYS A 312 -17.13 -13.26 10.90
N ASN A 313 -18.05 -12.32 11.13
CA ASN A 313 -19.32 -12.25 10.42
C ASN A 313 -19.25 -11.43 9.13
N ARG A 314 -18.14 -10.75 8.83
CA ARG A 314 -18.00 -9.94 7.61
C ARG A 314 -16.63 -10.09 6.97
N CYS A 315 -16.53 -9.63 5.73
CA CYS A 315 -15.29 -9.60 4.97
C CYS A 315 -14.61 -8.23 5.08
N LEU A 316 -13.28 -8.24 5.01
CA LEU A 316 -12.50 -7.09 4.61
C LEU A 316 -12.39 -7.08 3.09
N CYS A 317 -12.66 -5.92 2.49
CA CYS A 317 -12.85 -5.78 1.06
C CYS A 317 -11.73 -4.94 0.42
N PRO A 318 -11.30 -5.27 -0.81
CA PRO A 318 -10.44 -4.37 -1.58
C PRO A 318 -11.09 -2.99 -1.75
N SER A 319 -10.25 -1.95 -1.89
CA SER A 319 -10.74 -0.58 -2.09
C SER A 319 -11.76 -0.50 -3.23
N GLY A 320 -12.90 0.15 -2.94
CA GLY A 320 -14.03 0.26 -3.85
C GLY A 320 -15.07 -0.86 -3.78
N TYR A 321 -14.84 -1.89 -2.97
CA TYR A 321 -15.81 -2.95 -2.65
C TYR A 321 -16.27 -2.83 -1.18
N GLY A 322 -17.51 -3.21 -0.92
CA GLY A 322 -18.18 -3.14 0.38
C GLY A 322 -19.30 -4.17 0.48
N GLY A 323 -20.20 -4.00 1.44
CA GLY A 323 -21.16 -5.04 1.80
C GLY A 323 -20.54 -6.05 2.78
N ARG A 324 -21.37 -6.97 3.29
CA ARG A 324 -20.95 -7.94 4.31
C ARG A 324 -19.94 -8.94 3.76
N TYR A 325 -20.03 -9.26 2.48
CA TYR A 325 -19.25 -10.26 1.78
C TYR A 325 -18.39 -9.68 0.65
N CYS A 326 -18.25 -8.35 0.56
CA CYS A 326 -17.59 -7.62 -0.53
C CYS A 326 -18.34 -7.65 -1.87
N GLU A 327 -19.64 -7.90 -1.83
CA GLU A 327 -20.59 -8.06 -2.93
C GLU A 327 -21.15 -6.74 -3.47
N GLU A 328 -21.00 -5.66 -2.70
CA GLU A 328 -21.52 -4.33 -3.03
C GLU A 328 -20.39 -3.35 -3.34
N ARG A 329 -20.75 -2.23 -3.94
CA ARG A 329 -19.85 -1.08 -4.06
C ARG A 329 -19.58 -0.50 -2.67
N ALA A 330 -18.34 -0.12 -2.40
CA ALA A 330 -18.02 0.58 -1.17
C ALA A 330 -18.89 1.83 -1.00
N TYR A 331 -19.42 2.03 0.20
CA TYR A 331 -20.25 3.19 0.50
C TYR A 331 -19.44 4.49 0.37
N SER A 332 -20.03 5.47 -0.32
CA SER A 332 -19.52 6.84 -0.45
C SER A 332 -20.69 7.80 -0.24
N SER A 333 -20.52 8.78 0.64
CA SER A 333 -21.57 9.76 0.93
C SER A 333 -21.55 10.88 -0.12
N GLY A 334 -22.72 11.20 -0.69
CA GLY A 334 -22.88 12.35 -1.59
C GLY A 334 -22.41 12.16 -3.04
N CYS A 335 -21.86 11.00 -3.41
CA CYS A 335 -21.40 10.73 -4.78
C CYS A 335 -21.20 9.22 -5.04
N GLY A 336 -20.87 8.88 -6.30
CA GLY A 336 -20.61 7.51 -6.73
C GLY A 336 -21.83 6.83 -7.34
N GLY A 337 -21.64 5.67 -7.98
CA GLY A 337 -22.74 4.97 -8.63
C GLY A 337 -22.35 3.66 -9.32
N ASN A 338 -23.35 2.84 -9.61
CA ASN A 338 -23.22 1.65 -10.43
C ASN A 338 -23.68 2.01 -11.84
N LEU A 339 -22.77 1.90 -12.81
CA LEU A 339 -22.95 2.34 -14.18
C LEU A 339 -22.66 1.20 -15.14
N ARG A 340 -23.38 1.22 -16.25
CA ARG A 340 -23.10 0.38 -17.40
C ARG A 340 -22.58 1.29 -18.51
N ALA A 341 -21.37 1.01 -18.96
CA ALA A 341 -20.77 1.72 -20.07
C ALA A 341 -21.62 1.51 -21.33
N THR A 342 -21.90 2.60 -22.05
CA THR A 342 -22.66 2.59 -23.30
C THR A 342 -21.78 3.06 -24.46
N SER A 343 -22.27 2.97 -25.69
CA SER A 343 -21.59 3.54 -26.86
C SER A 343 -21.53 5.07 -26.86
N GLU A 344 -22.16 5.73 -25.90
CA GLU A 344 -22.19 7.19 -25.77
C GLU A 344 -21.34 7.63 -24.58
N TRP A 345 -20.81 8.85 -24.64
CA TRP A 345 -20.07 9.42 -23.51
C TRP A 345 -21.01 9.72 -22.33
N GLN A 346 -20.73 9.10 -21.19
CA GLN A 346 -21.37 9.36 -19.90
C GLN A 346 -20.46 10.25 -19.05
N VAL A 347 -20.96 11.40 -18.59
CA VAL A 347 -20.18 12.30 -17.73
C VAL A 347 -20.42 11.95 -16.25
N LEU A 348 -19.35 11.67 -15.53
CA LEU A 348 -19.33 11.48 -14.08
C LEU A 348 -18.76 12.72 -13.43
N SER A 349 -19.37 13.17 -12.35
CA SER A 349 -18.75 14.20 -11.54
C SER A 349 -18.86 13.93 -10.07
N ALA A 350 -17.82 14.35 -9.33
CA ALA A 350 -17.90 14.45 -7.89
C ALA A 350 -17.17 15.69 -7.40
N GLN A 351 -17.79 16.28 -6.38
CA GLN A 351 -17.21 17.32 -5.57
C GLN A 351 -17.13 16.82 -4.14
N MET A 352 -15.90 16.72 -3.66
CA MET A 352 -15.57 16.23 -2.32
C MET A 352 -14.56 17.18 -1.70
N GLY A 353 -14.43 17.14 -0.37
CA GLY A 353 -13.61 18.06 0.39
C GLY A 353 -14.40 19.29 0.89
N LYS A 354 -14.02 19.82 2.06
CA LYS A 354 -14.51 21.09 2.62
C LYS A 354 -13.34 22.03 2.82
N TYR A 355 -13.50 23.29 2.43
CA TYR A 355 -12.51 24.33 2.71
C TYR A 355 -12.41 24.58 4.23
N GLY A 356 -11.20 24.58 4.78
CA GLY A 356 -10.93 25.14 6.12
C GLY A 356 -11.09 24.27 7.37
N THR A 357 -11.27 22.94 7.32
CA THR A 357 -11.55 22.11 8.54
C THR A 357 -10.70 20.83 8.72
N TYR A 358 -9.42 20.93 9.12
CA TYR A 358 -8.42 19.82 9.14
C TYR A 358 -8.97 18.45 9.57
N ASN A 359 -8.76 17.40 8.75
CA ASN A 359 -9.27 16.05 8.95
C ASN A 359 -8.27 15.01 8.43
N ASP A 360 -7.58 14.33 9.32
CA ASP A 360 -6.55 13.34 8.94
C ASP A 360 -7.05 12.18 8.05
N ASP A 361 -8.37 12.00 7.88
CA ASP A 361 -8.96 10.97 7.03
C ASP A 361 -9.38 11.45 5.63
N MET A 362 -9.11 10.60 4.62
CA MET A 362 -9.57 10.78 3.24
C MET A 362 -11.06 10.53 3.08
N SER A 363 -11.70 11.32 2.22
CA SER A 363 -13.03 11.02 1.69
C SER A 363 -12.92 10.34 0.33
N TYR A 364 -13.80 9.37 0.09
CA TYR A 364 -13.77 8.53 -1.10
C TYR A 364 -15.08 8.61 -1.86
N CYS A 365 -14.98 8.63 -3.18
CA CYS A 365 -16.10 8.50 -4.10
C CYS A 365 -15.90 7.30 -5.02
N TYR A 366 -16.82 6.33 -5.01
CA TYR A 366 -16.63 5.10 -5.77
C TYR A 366 -17.65 4.99 -6.90
N TRP A 367 -17.19 4.68 -8.11
CA TRP A 367 -18.02 4.25 -9.22
C TRP A 367 -17.64 2.85 -9.67
N TRP A 368 -18.68 2.05 -9.89
CA TRP A 368 -18.59 0.73 -10.51
C TRP A 368 -19.05 0.85 -11.94
N ILE A 369 -18.13 0.72 -12.89
CA ILE A 369 -18.43 0.84 -14.31
C ILE A 369 -18.29 -0.55 -14.92
N GLN A 370 -19.41 -1.08 -15.41
CA GLN A 370 -19.51 -2.41 -16.02
C GLN A 370 -19.65 -2.28 -17.54
N ALA A 371 -18.99 -3.16 -18.28
CA ALA A 371 -19.17 -3.30 -19.72
C ALA A 371 -19.50 -4.75 -20.09
N GLU A 372 -20.08 -4.97 -21.27
CA GLU A 372 -20.37 -6.33 -21.73
C GLU A 372 -19.10 -7.12 -22.01
N LYS A 373 -19.26 -8.45 -22.11
CA LYS A 373 -18.14 -9.34 -22.42
C LYS A 373 -17.54 -8.94 -23.78
N HIS A 374 -16.22 -8.70 -23.82
CA HIS A 374 -15.45 -8.27 -24.99
C HIS A 374 -15.56 -6.78 -25.35
N GLU A 375 -16.19 -5.96 -24.50
CA GLU A 375 -16.18 -4.51 -24.65
C GLU A 375 -15.04 -3.85 -23.86
N VAL A 376 -14.60 -2.69 -24.34
CA VAL A 376 -13.51 -1.91 -23.76
C VAL A 376 -14.07 -0.60 -23.23
N ILE A 377 -13.83 -0.35 -21.94
CA ILE A 377 -14.16 0.94 -21.31
C ILE A 377 -13.03 1.92 -21.64
N ARG A 378 -13.40 3.02 -22.29
CA ARG A 378 -12.54 4.20 -22.46
C ARG A 378 -12.92 5.21 -21.39
N VAL A 379 -11.90 5.70 -20.68
CA VAL A 379 -12.05 6.79 -19.70
C VAL A 379 -11.24 7.98 -20.18
N GLU A 380 -11.88 9.14 -20.13
CA GLU A 380 -11.29 10.43 -20.45
C GLU A 380 -11.48 11.38 -19.28
N ILE A 381 -10.36 11.88 -18.76
CA ILE A 381 -10.34 12.82 -17.65
C ILE A 381 -10.37 14.20 -18.29
N THR A 382 -11.55 14.82 -18.27
CA THR A 382 -11.75 16.14 -18.89
C THR A 382 -11.28 17.27 -17.99
N SER A 383 -11.42 17.10 -16.67
CA SER A 383 -10.78 17.96 -15.70
C SER A 383 -10.53 17.20 -14.40
N LEU A 384 -9.47 17.60 -13.72
CA LEU A 384 -9.18 17.21 -12.35
C LEU A 384 -8.58 18.46 -11.71
N SER A 385 -9.09 18.89 -10.55
CA SER A 385 -8.55 20.04 -9.82
C SER A 385 -8.17 19.64 -8.40
N GLY A 386 -6.95 19.98 -8.01
CA GLY A 386 -6.45 19.78 -6.66
C GLY A 386 -4.94 19.91 -6.51
N SER A 387 -4.45 19.72 -5.29
CA SER A 387 -3.03 19.72 -4.96
C SER A 387 -2.44 18.34 -5.20
N CYS A 388 -1.34 18.29 -5.95
CA CYS A 388 -0.62 17.07 -6.23
C CYS A 388 0.51 16.88 -5.23
N SER A 389 0.55 15.68 -4.66
CA SER A 389 1.76 15.13 -4.11
C SER A 389 1.80 13.65 -4.43
N GLU A 390 3.00 13.11 -4.41
CA GLU A 390 3.27 11.71 -4.61
C GLU A 390 2.36 10.82 -3.73
N GLY A 391 1.95 9.67 -4.26
CA GLY A 391 1.01 8.75 -3.60
C GLY A 391 -0.42 9.26 -3.51
N CYS A 392 -0.74 10.44 -4.08
CA CYS A 392 -2.02 11.15 -3.93
C CYS A 392 -2.36 11.50 -2.48
N ILE A 393 -1.38 11.85 -1.64
CA ILE A 393 -1.65 12.13 -0.21
C ILE A 393 -2.61 13.31 0.04
N TYR A 394 -2.76 14.22 -0.93
CA TYR A 394 -3.70 15.34 -0.89
C TYR A 394 -4.96 15.14 -1.75
N GLY A 395 -5.05 14.04 -2.49
CA GLY A 395 -6.18 13.70 -3.34
C GLY A 395 -5.73 13.33 -4.75
N GLY A 396 -6.65 12.76 -5.52
CA GLY A 396 -6.44 12.29 -6.88
C GLY A 396 -7.52 11.32 -7.34
N LEU A 397 -7.35 10.80 -8.54
CA LEU A 397 -8.20 9.76 -9.11
C LEU A 397 -7.44 8.44 -9.12
N GLU A 398 -8.00 7.38 -8.55
CA GLU A 398 -7.52 6.00 -8.68
C GLU A 398 -8.42 5.21 -9.64
N LEU A 399 -7.84 4.71 -10.74
CA LEU A 399 -8.49 3.81 -11.68
C LEU A 399 -8.05 2.36 -11.41
N LYS A 400 -8.95 1.54 -10.88
CA LYS A 400 -8.70 0.10 -10.64
C LYS A 400 -9.04 -0.74 -11.88
N ALA A 401 -8.25 -0.57 -12.93
CA ALA A 401 -8.43 -1.28 -14.20
C ALA A 401 -7.74 -2.67 -14.26
N ASN A 402 -6.90 -3.01 -13.27
CA ASN A 402 -6.22 -4.30 -13.21
C ASN A 402 -7.20 -5.48 -13.07
N ALA A 403 -6.82 -6.67 -13.54
CA ALA A 403 -7.59 -7.89 -13.30
C ALA A 403 -7.67 -8.23 -11.81
N ASP A 404 -6.53 -8.15 -11.11
CA ASP A 404 -6.49 -8.26 -9.64
C ASP A 404 -6.97 -6.95 -9.02
N LYS A 405 -8.08 -6.99 -8.30
CA LYS A 405 -8.68 -5.80 -7.68
C LYS A 405 -8.11 -5.48 -6.30
N ARG A 406 -7.27 -6.36 -5.75
CA ARG A 406 -6.63 -6.20 -4.44
C ARG A 406 -5.52 -5.15 -4.47
N ILE A 407 -4.81 -5.02 -5.59
CA ILE A 407 -3.71 -4.05 -5.74
C ILE A 407 -4.24 -2.62 -5.90
N THR A 408 -3.42 -1.64 -5.53
CA THR A 408 -3.71 -0.24 -5.80
C THR A 408 -3.81 0.00 -7.31
N GLY A 409 -4.80 0.80 -7.73
CA GLY A 409 -5.01 1.18 -9.13
C GLY A 409 -4.05 2.26 -9.62
N TYR A 410 -4.27 2.71 -10.85
CA TYR A 410 -3.53 3.82 -11.44
C TYR A 410 -4.01 5.12 -10.81
N ARG A 411 -3.13 5.76 -10.04
CA ARG A 411 -3.39 7.07 -9.46
C ARG A 411 -2.97 8.17 -10.42
N ILE A 412 -3.81 9.19 -10.52
CA ILE A 412 -3.62 10.34 -11.40
C ILE A 412 -3.80 11.60 -10.55
N THR A 413 -2.77 12.43 -10.56
CA THR A 413 -2.73 13.73 -9.88
C THR A 413 -2.75 14.89 -10.88
N VAL A 414 -3.12 16.09 -10.42
CA VAL A 414 -3.06 17.32 -11.20
C VAL A 414 -1.73 18.01 -10.96
N ALA A 415 -0.86 18.11 -11.95
CA ALA A 415 0.28 19.03 -11.83
C ALA A 415 -0.27 20.45 -11.60
N LEU A 416 0.22 21.15 -10.57
CA LEU A 416 -0.03 22.59 -10.42
C LEU A 416 0.41 23.26 -11.73
N ILE A 417 -0.53 23.82 -12.48
CA ILE A 417 -0.24 24.67 -13.65
C ILE A 417 0.18 26.04 -13.15
#